data_AF-A0A0M6Y3V7-F1
#
_entry.id   AF-A0A0M6Y3V7-F1
#
_cell.length_a   1.000
_cell.length_b   1.000
_cell.length_c   1.000
_cell.angle_alpha   90.00
_cell.angle_beta   90.00
_cell.angle_gamma   90.00
#
_symmetry.space_group_name_H-M   'P 1'
#
loop_
_entity.id
_entity.type
_entity.pdbx_description
1 polymer ?
#
loop_
_entity_poly.entity_id
_entity_poly.type
_entity_poly.pdbx_seq_one_letter_code
_entity_poly.pdbx_strand_id
1 'polypeptide(L)'
;MAPTVINIVNFRYDPGGMDEASLKALNTEIMLRLQEEGIAALSDTTVRGRHSLRVAICNHRTRSEDLELLVREILRVTDAIEAAA
;
A
#
# COMPACT_ATOMS: atom_id res chain seq x y z
N MET A 1 -19.35 -14.21 20.32
CA MET A 1 -19.14 -13.79 18.91
C MET A 1 -17.89 -14.48 18.41
N ALA A 2 -17.95 -15.20 17.29
CA ALA A 2 -16.77 -15.81 16.70
C ALA A 2 -15.94 -14.74 15.96
N PRO A 3 -14.59 -14.83 15.97
CA PRO A 3 -13.75 -13.88 15.24
C PRO A 3 -14.02 -14.00 13.73
N THR A 4 -14.46 -12.90 13.12
CA THR A 4 -14.57 -12.77 11.67
C THR A 4 -13.22 -12.33 11.11
N VAL A 5 -12.67 -13.13 10.20
CA VAL A 5 -11.53 -12.71 9.37
C VAL A 5 -12.09 -11.78 8.30
N ILE A 6 -11.72 -10.50 8.35
CA ILE A 6 -12.11 -9.52 7.35
C ILE A 6 -11.11 -9.57 6.19
N ASN A 7 -11.60 -9.36 4.95
CA ASN A 7 -10.82 -9.34 3.71
C ASN A 7 -10.05 -8.02 3.52
N ILE A 8 -9.50 -7.46 4.60
CA ILE A 8 -8.75 -6.20 4.61
C ILE A 8 -7.38 -6.44 5.21
N VAL A 9 -6.35 -5.95 4.53
CA VAL A 9 -4.96 -5.92 5.03
C VAL A 9 -4.50 -4.46 5.10
N ASN A 10 -3.94 -4.08 6.26
CA ASN A 10 -3.27 -2.80 6.44
C ASN A 10 -1.77 -3.03 6.57
N PHE A 11 -0.97 -2.34 5.77
CA PHE A 11 0.49 -2.43 5.79
C PHE A 11 1.12 -1.08 5.41
N ARG A 12 2.43 -0.97 5.51
CA ARG A 12 3.19 0.16 4.98
C ARG A 12 4.55 -0.33 4.50
N TYR A 13 5.08 0.29 3.45
CA TYR A 13 6.49 0.13 3.09
C TYR A 13 7.34 0.89 4.13
N ASP A 14 8.38 0.25 4.65
CA ASP A 14 9.26 0.80 5.68
C ASP A 14 10.70 0.33 5.44
N PRO A 15 11.55 1.18 4.82
CA PRO A 15 12.96 0.86 4.57
C PRO A 15 13.81 0.97 5.85
N GLY A 16 13.23 1.44 6.96
CA GLY A 16 13.94 1.81 8.18
C GLY A 16 14.61 3.18 8.07
N GLY A 17 14.92 3.78 9.23
CA GLY A 17 15.68 5.04 9.30
C GLY A 17 14.90 6.32 8.95
N MET A 18 13.61 6.24 8.63
CA MET A 18 12.74 7.40 8.36
C MET A 18 11.90 7.78 9.58
N ASP A 19 11.60 9.06 9.74
CA ASP A 19 10.59 9.53 10.69
C ASP A 19 9.16 9.25 10.17
N GLU A 20 8.16 9.33 11.05
CA GLU A 20 6.77 9.01 10.69
C GLU A 20 6.16 9.97 9.65
N ALA A 21 6.64 11.22 9.55
CA ALA A 21 6.14 12.16 8.56
C ALA A 21 6.69 11.82 7.16
N SER A 22 7.99 11.56 7.05
CA SER A 22 8.63 11.08 5.83
C SER A 22 8.07 9.73 5.39
N LEU A 23 7.89 8.80 6.33
CA LEU A 23 7.34 7.48 6.05
C LEU A 23 5.88 7.55 5.56
N LYS A 24 5.08 8.44 6.17
CA LYS A 24 3.74 8.73 5.68
C LYS A 24 3.77 9.29 4.27
N ALA A 25 4.58 10.31 4.01
CA ALA A 25 4.70 10.93 2.69
C ALA A 25 5.10 9.92 1.61
N LEU A 26 6.09 9.07 1.89
CA LEU A 26 6.51 7.99 0.99
C LEU A 26 5.36 7.03 0.66
N ASN A 27 4.66 6.53 1.67
CA ASN A 27 3.55 5.60 1.45
C ASN A 27 2.38 6.26 0.72
N THR A 28 2.08 7.53 1.00
CA THR A 28 1.06 8.29 0.26
C THR A 28 1.46 8.44 -1.21
N GLU A 29 2.71 8.77 -1.50
CA GLU A 29 3.20 8.91 -2.88
C GLU A 29 3.13 7.58 -3.64
N ILE A 30 3.54 6.46 -3.01
CA ILE A 30 3.41 5.12 -3.61
C ILE A 30 1.95 4.84 -4.00
N MET A 31 1.00 5.12 -3.09
CA MET A 31 -0.42 4.93 -3.35
C MET A 31 -0.91 5.79 -4.53
N LEU A 32 -0.54 7.07 -4.55
CA LEU A 32 -0.97 8.00 -5.60
C LEU A 32 -0.46 7.54 -6.97
N ARG A 33 0.82 7.20 -7.11
CA ARG A 33 1.37 6.72 -8.39
C ARG A 33 0.71 5.43 -8.88
N LEU A 34 0.48 4.46 -7.98
CA LEU A 34 -0.23 3.23 -8.37
C LEU A 34 -1.65 3.49 -8.87
N GLN A 35 -2.35 4.46 -8.29
CA GLN A 35 -3.68 4.89 -8.72
C GLN A 35 -3.63 5.64 -10.05
N GLU A 36 -2.73 6.61 -10.18
CA GLU A 36 -2.57 7.46 -11.36
C GLU A 36 -2.11 6.67 -12.59
N GLU A 37 -1.23 5.69 -12.40
CA GLU A 37 -0.81 4.75 -13.46
C GLU A 37 -1.88 3.70 -13.79
N GLY A 38 -2.99 3.64 -13.03
CA GLY A 38 -4.09 2.71 -13.26
C GLY A 38 -3.76 1.25 -12.91
N ILE A 39 -2.72 1.02 -12.11
CA ILE A 39 -2.24 -0.31 -11.73
C ILE A 39 -3.14 -0.92 -10.65
N ALA A 40 -3.33 -0.18 -9.56
CA ALA A 40 -4.12 -0.64 -8.42
C ALA A 40 -4.71 0.52 -7.63
N ALA A 41 -6.00 0.40 -7.29
CA ALA A 41 -6.70 1.38 -6.46
C ALA A 41 -6.71 0.96 -4.99
N LEU A 42 -5.74 1.47 -4.23
CA LEU A 42 -5.67 1.31 -2.78
C LEU A 42 -6.30 2.49 -2.05
N SER A 43 -6.53 2.36 -0.74
CA SER A 43 -6.82 3.51 0.14
C SER A 43 -5.79 3.54 1.24
N ASP A 44 -5.71 4.64 2.00
CA ASP A 44 -4.95 4.68 3.24
C ASP A 44 -5.87 4.77 4.47
N THR A 45 -5.28 4.54 5.63
CA THR A 45 -5.93 4.78 6.92
C THR A 45 -4.87 4.96 8.01
N THR A 46 -5.33 5.26 9.23
CA THR A 46 -4.48 5.35 10.42
C THR A 46 -4.80 4.19 11.36
N VAL A 47 -3.82 3.31 11.60
CA VAL A 47 -3.92 2.20 12.55
C VAL A 47 -2.96 2.46 13.70
N ARG A 48 -3.47 2.49 14.93
CA ARG A 48 -2.67 2.73 16.15
C ARG A 48 -1.81 4.01 16.06
N GLY A 49 -2.37 5.07 15.49
CA GLY A 49 -1.70 6.37 15.32
C GLY A 49 -0.66 6.41 14.20
N ARG A 50 -0.54 5.37 13.38
CA ARG A 50 0.42 5.27 12.27
C ARG A 50 -0.30 5.16 10.94
N HIS A 51 0.17 5.88 9.93
CA HIS A 51 -0.35 5.79 8.58
C HIS A 51 -0.05 4.42 7.97
N SER A 52 -1.02 3.87 7.25
CA SER A 52 -0.92 2.58 6.56
C SER A 52 -1.71 2.60 5.26
N LEU A 53 -1.19 1.92 4.25
CA LEU A 53 -1.95 1.50 3.08
C LEU A 53 -2.94 0.41 3.46
N ARG A 54 -4.13 0.46 2.86
CA ARG A 54 -5.25 -0.42 3.11
C ARG A 54 -5.72 -1.05 1.81
N VAL A 55 -5.60 -2.37 1.74
CA VAL A 55 -6.12 -3.20 0.65
C VAL A 55 -7.41 -3.86 1.12
N ALA A 56 -8.53 -3.52 0.50
CA ALA A 56 -9.81 -4.19 0.70
C ALA A 56 -10.10 -5.12 -0.47
N ILE A 57 -9.93 -6.42 -0.26
CA ILE A 57 -10.01 -7.45 -1.31
C ILE A 57 -11.48 -7.89 -1.46
N CYS A 58 -12.31 -6.99 -1.97
CA CYS A 58 -13.76 -7.20 -2.12
C CYS A 58 -14.18 -7.55 -3.55
N ASN A 59 -13.30 -7.35 -4.53
CA ASN A 59 -13.61 -7.63 -5.92
C ASN A 59 -13.51 -9.14 -6.16
N HIS A 60 -14.64 -9.77 -6.50
CA HIS A 60 -14.73 -11.21 -6.77
C HIS A 60 -13.87 -11.68 -7.96
N ARG A 61 -13.36 -10.77 -8.78
CA ARG A 61 -12.46 -11.08 -9.90
C ARG A 61 -10.98 -11.05 -9.51
N THR A 62 -10.62 -10.52 -8.33
CA THR A 62 -9.23 -10.47 -7.87
C THR A 62 -8.68 -11.88 -7.71
N ARG A 63 -7.49 -12.11 -8.30
CA ARG A 63 -6.74 -13.35 -8.21
C ARG A 63 -5.40 -13.12 -7.51
N SER A 64 -4.70 -14.20 -7.18
CA SER A 64 -3.39 -14.11 -6.54
C SER A 64 -2.39 -13.34 -7.40
N GLU A 65 -2.45 -13.50 -8.72
CA GLU A 65 -1.56 -12.81 -9.67
C GLU A 65 -1.75 -11.29 -9.65
N ASP A 66 -2.97 -10.80 -9.37
CA ASP A 66 -3.23 -9.36 -9.20
C ASP A 66 -2.57 -8.81 -7.93
N LEU A 67 -2.52 -9.63 -6.87
CA LEU A 67 -1.86 -9.26 -5.61
C LEU A 67 -0.33 -9.34 -5.73
N GLU A 68 0.19 -10.31 -6.48
CA GLU A 68 1.61 -10.38 -6.84
C GLU A 68 2.04 -9.18 -7.69
N LEU A 69 1.20 -8.79 -8.67
CA LEU A 69 1.39 -7.55 -9.43
C LEU A 69 1.43 -6.36 -8.48
N LEU A 70 0.46 -6.23 -7.56
CA LEU A 70 0.43 -5.12 -6.61
C LEU A 70 1.74 -5.01 -5.81
N VAL A 71 2.23 -6.11 -5.25
CA VAL A 71 3.48 -6.09 -4.45
C VAL A 71 4.68 -5.70 -5.32
N ARG A 72 4.79 -6.27 -6.53
CA ARG A 72 5.87 -5.94 -7.46
C ARG A 72 5.85 -4.46 -7.85
N GLU A 73 4.69 -3.91 -8.13
CA GLU A 73 4.56 -2.51 -8.56
C GLU A 73 4.78 -1.54 -7.40
N ILE A 74 4.42 -1.89 -6.15
CA ILE A 74 4.82 -1.11 -4.97
C ILE A 74 6.34 -0.97 -4.89
N LEU A 75 7.08 -2.07 -5.08
CA LEU A 75 8.55 -2.04 -5.03
C LEU A 75 9.12 -1.21 -6.19
N ARG A 76 8.66 -1.43 -7.42
CA ARG A 76 9.10 -0.65 -8.59
C ARG A 76 8.84 0.85 -8.42
N VAL A 77 7.65 1.22 -7.95
CA VAL A 77 7.28 2.62 -7.71
C VAL A 77 8.16 3.23 -6.61
N THR A 78 8.45 2.48 -5.55
CA THR A 78 9.35 2.91 -4.49
C THR A 78 10.75 3.19 -5.02
N ASP A 79 11.35 2.26 -5.77
CA ASP A 79 12.67 2.43 -6.38
C ASP A 79 12.72 3.68 -7.28
N ALA A 80 11.63 3.94 -8.02
CA ALA A 80 11.51 5.11 -8.87
C ALA A 80 11.34 6.43 -8.10
N ILE A 81 10.73 6.40 -6.91
CA ILE A 81 10.65 7.56 -6.01
C ILE A 81 12.03 7.85 -5.42
N GLU A 82 12.73 6.81 -4.94
CA GLU A 82 14.07 6.94 -4.36
C GLU A 82 15.11 7.44 -5.37
N ALA A 83 15.03 6.98 -6.63
CA ALA A 83 15.92 7.46 -7.69
C ALA A 83 15.69 8.92 -8.10
N ALA A 84 14.54 9.51 -7.75
CA ALA A 84 14.17 10.89 -8.08
C ALA A 84 14.37 11.88 -6.92
N ALA A 85 14.74 11.39 -5.74
CA ALA A 85 14.99 12.17 -4.52
C ALA A 85 16.47 12.56 -4.39
#